data_AF-A0A356EHB9-F1
#
_entry.id   AF-A0A356EHB9-F1
#
_cell.length_a   1.000
_cell.length_b   1.000
_cell.length_c   1.000
_cell.angle_alpha   90.00
_cell.angle_beta   90.00
_cell.angle_gamma   90.00
#
_symmetry.space_group_name_H-M   'P 1'
#
loop_
_entity.id
_entity.type
_entity.pdbx_description
1 polymer ?
#
loop_
_entity_poly.entity_id
_entity_poly.type
_entity_poly.pdbx_seq_one_letter_code
_entity_poly.pdbx_strand_id
1 'polypeptide(L)'
;MEESTNFARQLEAVLQEKVEYLDATGLKTLRDDFKLFQSAFQGIASVLMRKGMIQEDPYKYELKISEVTTPSEAPFAESEKNDQMSIRVSQFESYLDFLNNYYQFSIDFLNMGRLKRLAALTKYFAFTSFSENSPHTNTRFLAEMVGMVRKGSDPLSGGIINEGLMQLDKASRKIFQVLKELTLIHKEQYKLVIRLTIMPNLNLDRDWVVTHRDEAIRKVRQHFGESSAERPFYPELVEEILLEDYSAEAQGLRDELLKKLQVKPTESTSQKAEKNYKAMLLDGARQLIGVAFQLEDALRKLTDNQAILDSMDNSFFSKIKRALREMFNKNAKAVVHEVEYLDPITSERKAESIDFIAFIDTATKKSQLFMAMSNRNATAYKRLEAASEDQVYKFLEKSLEDLQVYYRNMVALDEFFQESLNTQEVRSKFRNIKIEMTSLKNVIVKSNQKRHEYIAQKEEEEQMKRLGIKDA
;
A
#
# COMPACT_ATOMS: atom_id res chain seq x y z
N MET A 1 -46.81 -3.30 -19.98
CA MET A 1 -45.75 -2.65 -20.78
C MET A 1 -45.29 -1.34 -20.14
N GLU A 2 -46.21 -0.41 -19.81
CA GLU A 2 -45.85 0.90 -19.23
C GLU A 2 -45.06 0.83 -17.91
N GLU A 3 -45.41 -0.09 -17.00
CA GLU A 3 -44.66 -0.31 -15.75
C GLU A 3 -43.22 -0.84 -15.97
N SER A 4 -43.02 -1.71 -16.96
CA SER A 4 -41.69 -2.24 -17.29
C SER A 4 -40.81 -1.16 -17.94
N THR A 5 -41.39 -0.30 -18.78
CA THR A 5 -40.69 0.86 -19.35
C THR A 5 -40.33 1.90 -18.29
N ASN A 6 -41.22 2.16 -17.31
CA ASN A 6 -40.93 3.06 -16.20
C ASN A 6 -39.83 2.50 -15.29
N PHE A 7 -39.87 1.20 -14.98
CA PHE A 7 -38.81 0.53 -14.23
C PHE A 7 -37.46 0.59 -14.95
N ALA A 8 -37.41 0.33 -16.26
CA ALA A 8 -36.17 0.38 -17.04
C ALA A 8 -35.51 1.78 -17.00
N ARG A 9 -36.30 2.86 -17.07
CA ARG A 9 -35.79 4.24 -16.94
C ARG A 9 -35.26 4.54 -15.54
N GLN A 10 -35.97 4.11 -14.50
CA GLN A 10 -35.51 4.26 -13.11
C GLN A 10 -34.21 3.48 -12.87
N LEU A 11 -34.14 2.25 -13.37
CA LEU A 11 -32.96 1.41 -13.31
C LEU A 11 -31.76 2.03 -14.02
N GLU A 12 -31.97 2.59 -15.22
CA GLU A 12 -30.93 3.30 -15.97
C GLU A 12 -30.34 4.48 -15.18
N ALA A 13 -31.18 5.32 -14.58
CA ALA A 13 -30.72 6.46 -13.77
C ALA A 13 -29.91 6.03 -12.54
N VAL A 14 -30.41 5.05 -11.77
CA VAL A 14 -29.74 4.56 -10.56
C VAL A 14 -28.43 3.83 -10.92
N LEU A 15 -28.40 3.08 -12.03
CA LEU A 15 -27.19 2.43 -12.52
C LEU A 15 -26.12 3.44 -12.91
N GLN A 16 -26.50 4.52 -13.61
CA GLN A 16 -25.58 5.57 -14.00
C GLN A 16 -24.94 6.23 -12.78
N GLU A 17 -25.74 6.59 -11.77
CA GLU A 17 -25.23 7.15 -10.51
C GLU A 17 -24.26 6.19 -9.80
N LYS A 18 -24.59 4.89 -9.78
CA LYS A 18 -23.75 3.87 -9.15
C LYS A 18 -22.44 3.61 -9.90
N VAL A 19 -22.47 3.68 -11.23
CA VAL A 19 -21.29 3.62 -12.12
C VAL A 19 -20.36 4.79 -11.81
N GLU A 20 -20.87 6.02 -11.78
CA GLU A 20 -20.10 7.22 -11.47
C GLU A 20 -19.46 7.15 -10.07
N TYR A 21 -20.22 6.69 -9.08
CA TYR A 21 -19.69 6.47 -7.73
C TYR A 21 -18.55 5.43 -7.69
N LEU A 22 -18.71 4.31 -8.39
CA LEU A 22 -17.69 3.26 -8.43
C LEU A 22 -16.44 3.69 -9.21
N ASP A 23 -16.59 4.45 -10.29
CA ASP A 23 -15.45 5.01 -11.02
C ASP A 23 -14.67 6.01 -10.15
N ALA A 24 -15.36 6.89 -9.43
CA ALA A 24 -14.72 7.89 -8.58
C ALA A 24 -14.04 7.29 -7.33
N THR A 25 -14.70 6.31 -6.70
CA THR A 25 -14.30 5.84 -5.35
C THR A 25 -13.96 4.35 -5.31
N GLY A 26 -14.81 3.51 -5.90
CA GLY A 26 -14.70 2.05 -5.84
C GLY A 26 -13.41 1.54 -6.51
N LEU A 27 -13.14 1.96 -7.74
CA LEU A 27 -11.98 1.53 -8.51
C LEU A 27 -10.65 2.03 -7.93
N LYS A 28 -10.63 3.26 -7.42
CA LYS A 28 -9.47 3.79 -6.70
C LYS A 28 -9.16 2.93 -5.47
N THR A 29 -10.19 2.64 -4.69
CA THR A 29 -10.07 1.78 -3.50
C THR A 29 -9.61 0.38 -3.86
N LEU A 30 -10.16 -0.21 -4.93
CA LEU A 30 -9.75 -1.51 -5.43
C LEU A 30 -8.25 -1.55 -5.80
N ARG A 31 -7.78 -0.52 -6.52
CA ARG A 31 -6.36 -0.38 -6.88
C ARG A 31 -5.47 -0.25 -5.64
N ASP A 32 -5.86 0.58 -4.68
CA ASP A 32 -5.08 0.79 -3.46
C ASP A 32 -5.04 -0.47 -2.58
N ASP A 33 -6.16 -1.21 -2.48
CA ASP A 33 -6.20 -2.48 -1.76
C ASP A 33 -5.36 -3.57 -2.45
N PHE A 34 -5.28 -3.61 -3.79
CA PHE A 34 -4.37 -4.53 -4.49
C PHE A 34 -2.89 -4.16 -4.34
N LYS A 35 -2.54 -2.88 -4.23
CA LYS A 35 -1.16 -2.45 -3.88
C LYS A 35 -0.78 -2.85 -2.46
N LEU A 36 -1.70 -2.69 -1.52
CA LEU A 36 -1.52 -3.15 -0.14
C LEU A 36 -1.37 -4.68 -0.10
N PHE A 37 -2.21 -5.40 -0.84
CA PHE A 37 -2.15 -6.85 -0.95
C PHE A 37 -0.79 -7.31 -1.49
N GLN A 38 -0.30 -6.72 -2.59
CA GLN A 38 1.02 -7.05 -3.13
C GLN A 38 2.14 -6.78 -2.12
N SER A 39 2.16 -5.60 -1.50
CA SER A 39 3.20 -5.20 -0.55
C SER A 39 3.25 -6.14 0.67
N ALA A 40 2.09 -6.50 1.21
CA ALA A 40 1.98 -7.43 2.32
C ALA A 40 2.45 -8.85 1.93
N PHE A 41 2.06 -9.32 0.74
CA PHE A 41 2.51 -10.61 0.20
C PHE A 41 4.03 -10.64 0.00
N GLN A 42 4.62 -9.60 -0.60
CA GLN A 42 6.06 -9.46 -0.80
C GLN A 42 6.83 -9.48 0.52
N GLY A 43 6.28 -8.87 1.57
CA GLY A 43 6.84 -8.94 2.92
C GLY A 43 6.94 -10.40 3.42
N ILE A 44 5.89 -11.19 3.26
CA ILE A 44 5.88 -12.61 3.63
C ILE A 44 6.86 -13.40 2.76
N ALA A 45 6.79 -13.26 1.43
CA ALA A 45 7.66 -13.97 0.48
C ALA A 45 9.15 -13.69 0.76
N SER A 46 9.50 -12.43 1.02
CA SER A 46 10.88 -12.04 1.38
C SER A 46 11.35 -12.70 2.68
N VAL A 47 10.49 -12.82 3.69
CA VAL A 47 10.82 -13.53 4.93
C VAL A 47 11.03 -15.02 4.65
N LEU A 48 10.13 -15.66 3.90
CA LEU A 48 10.25 -17.08 3.54
C LEU A 48 11.54 -17.36 2.78
N MET A 49 11.91 -16.49 1.83
CA MET A 49 13.14 -16.60 1.06
C MET A 49 14.39 -16.43 1.94
N ARG A 50 14.44 -15.40 2.79
CA ARG A 50 15.56 -15.21 3.75
C ARG A 50 15.71 -16.35 4.75
N LYS A 51 14.62 -17.04 5.08
CA LYS A 51 14.61 -18.21 5.97
C LYS A 51 14.84 -19.54 5.23
N GLY A 52 15.06 -19.50 3.91
CA GLY A 52 15.30 -20.70 3.10
C GLY A 52 14.10 -21.61 2.94
N MET A 53 12.88 -21.12 3.21
CA MET A 53 11.63 -21.88 3.03
C MET A 53 11.21 -21.96 1.56
N ILE A 54 11.61 -20.97 0.77
CA ILE A 54 11.44 -20.91 -0.68
C ILE A 54 12.75 -20.45 -1.32
N GLN A 55 12.94 -20.78 -2.58
CA GLN A 55 14.11 -20.43 -3.38
C GLN A 55 13.72 -19.48 -4.52
N GLU A 56 14.72 -18.91 -5.19
CA GLU A 56 14.50 -18.10 -6.38
C GLU A 56 13.99 -18.98 -7.53
N ASP A 57 12.97 -18.50 -8.24
CA ASP A 57 12.38 -19.21 -9.37
C ASP A 57 13.28 -19.05 -10.62
N PRO A 58 13.88 -20.14 -11.13
CA PRO A 58 14.78 -20.07 -12.28
C PRO A 58 14.07 -19.62 -13.57
N TYR A 59 12.75 -19.74 -13.64
CA TYR A 59 11.96 -19.41 -14.82
C TYR A 59 11.29 -18.03 -14.73
N LYS A 60 11.56 -17.25 -13.68
CA LYS A 60 10.89 -15.96 -13.44
C LYS A 60 10.98 -15.01 -14.63
N TYR A 61 12.15 -14.92 -15.26
CA TYR A 61 12.41 -14.03 -16.40
C TYR A 61 11.85 -14.54 -17.74
N GLU A 62 11.46 -15.82 -17.82
CA GLU A 62 10.86 -16.42 -19.01
C GLU A 62 9.33 -16.27 -19.03
N LEU A 63 8.72 -15.93 -17.88
CA LEU A 63 7.29 -15.77 -17.73
C LEU A 63 6.78 -14.54 -18.48
N LYS A 64 6.06 -14.76 -19.59
CA LYS A 64 5.39 -13.69 -20.35
C LYS A 64 3.95 -13.54 -19.88
N ILE A 65 3.65 -12.41 -19.22
CA ILE A 65 2.31 -12.09 -18.73
C ILE A 65 1.67 -11.07 -19.66
N SER A 66 0.52 -11.42 -20.24
CA SER A 66 -0.29 -10.51 -21.07
C SER A 66 -1.68 -10.24 -20.47
N GLU A 67 -2.11 -11.04 -19.51
CA GLU A 67 -3.43 -10.95 -18.86
C GLU A 67 -3.30 -11.54 -17.45
N VAL A 68 -4.16 -11.10 -16.53
CA VAL A 68 -4.17 -11.62 -15.16
C VAL A 68 -4.72 -13.04 -15.16
N THR A 69 -3.95 -13.95 -14.56
CA THR A 69 -4.32 -15.36 -14.33
C THR A 69 -3.81 -15.78 -12.96
N THR A 70 -4.03 -17.05 -12.60
CA THR A 70 -3.44 -17.67 -11.42
C THR A 70 -2.30 -18.60 -11.83
N PRO A 71 -1.30 -18.81 -10.96
CA PRO A 71 -0.35 -19.90 -11.15
C PRO A 71 -1.03 -21.28 -11.13
N SER A 72 -0.28 -22.33 -11.45
CA SER A 72 -0.80 -23.70 -11.46
C SER A 72 -1.32 -24.14 -10.09
N GLU A 73 -2.49 -24.80 -10.08
CA GLU A 73 -3.07 -25.44 -8.90
C GLU A 73 -2.95 -26.97 -8.95
N ALA A 74 -2.23 -27.51 -9.94
CA ALA A 74 -2.09 -28.96 -10.12
C ALA A 74 -1.51 -29.63 -8.86
N PRO A 75 -1.91 -30.86 -8.53
CA PRO A 75 -1.27 -31.60 -7.46
C PRO A 75 0.20 -31.88 -7.80
N PHE A 76 1.05 -31.95 -6.77
CA PHE A 76 2.46 -32.31 -6.89
C PHE A 76 2.87 -33.23 -5.73
N ALA A 77 3.98 -33.95 -5.88
CA ALA A 77 4.47 -34.86 -4.85
C ALA A 77 5.03 -34.07 -3.65
N GLU A 78 4.88 -34.59 -2.43
CA GLU A 78 5.37 -33.93 -1.21
C GLU A 78 6.90 -33.67 -1.25
N SER A 79 7.65 -34.53 -1.93
CA SER A 79 9.09 -34.36 -2.16
C SER A 79 9.44 -33.13 -3.00
N GLU A 80 8.53 -32.67 -3.86
CA GLU A 80 8.70 -31.50 -4.74
C GLU A 80 8.13 -30.22 -4.12
N LYS A 81 7.64 -30.29 -2.87
CA LYS A 81 6.90 -29.20 -2.23
C LYS A 81 7.64 -27.87 -2.26
N ASN A 82 8.92 -27.86 -1.87
CA ASN A 82 9.69 -26.63 -1.80
C ASN A 82 9.86 -26.00 -3.19
N ASP A 83 10.17 -26.81 -4.20
CA ASP A 83 10.42 -26.34 -5.57
C ASP A 83 9.13 -25.79 -6.18
N GLN A 84 8.04 -26.55 -6.10
CA GLN A 84 6.74 -26.15 -6.64
C GLN A 84 6.17 -24.91 -5.95
N MET A 85 6.31 -24.82 -4.62
CA MET A 85 5.85 -23.64 -3.89
C MET A 85 6.71 -22.41 -4.17
N SER A 86 8.03 -22.57 -4.37
CA SER A 86 8.92 -21.48 -4.77
C SER A 86 8.47 -20.86 -6.10
N ILE A 87 8.21 -21.71 -7.10
CA ILE A 87 7.69 -21.28 -8.41
C ILE A 87 6.31 -20.61 -8.24
N ARG A 88 5.37 -21.24 -7.53
CA ARG A 88 4.00 -20.71 -7.37
C ARG A 88 3.97 -19.37 -6.64
N VAL A 89 4.80 -19.18 -5.62
CA VAL A 89 4.92 -17.90 -4.90
C VAL A 89 5.51 -16.82 -5.80
N SER A 90 6.57 -17.14 -6.55
CA SER A 90 7.20 -16.22 -7.52
C SER A 90 6.23 -15.81 -8.65
N GLN A 91 5.54 -16.78 -9.24
CA GLN A 91 4.55 -16.51 -10.29
C GLN A 91 3.37 -15.68 -9.76
N PHE A 92 2.87 -16.00 -8.56
CA PHE A 92 1.80 -15.24 -7.93
C PHE A 92 2.21 -13.77 -7.71
N GLU A 93 3.41 -13.54 -7.20
CA GLU A 93 3.98 -12.20 -7.07
C GLU A 93 4.04 -11.47 -8.42
N SER A 94 4.48 -12.17 -9.48
CA SER A 94 4.59 -11.61 -10.82
C SER A 94 3.23 -11.21 -11.42
N TYR A 95 2.16 -11.98 -11.16
CA TYR A 95 0.80 -11.59 -11.56
C TYR A 95 0.26 -10.40 -10.76
N LEU A 96 0.58 -10.31 -9.46
CA LEU A 96 0.24 -9.12 -8.66
C LEU A 96 0.97 -7.87 -9.14
N ASP A 97 2.25 -8.01 -9.54
CA ASP A 97 3.02 -6.91 -10.11
C ASP A 97 2.45 -6.45 -11.45
N PHE A 98 2.11 -7.40 -12.33
CA PHE A 98 1.43 -7.10 -13.58
C PHE A 98 0.11 -6.35 -13.35
N LEU A 99 -0.70 -6.83 -12.40
CA LEU A 99 -1.97 -6.21 -12.02
C LEU A 99 -1.79 -4.75 -11.58
N ASN A 100 -0.83 -4.46 -10.70
CA ASN A 100 -0.69 -3.13 -10.11
C ASN A 100 -0.03 -2.10 -11.05
N ASN A 101 0.83 -2.57 -11.96
CA ASN A 101 1.64 -1.70 -12.81
C ASN A 101 1.09 -1.54 -14.23
N TYR A 102 0.42 -2.55 -14.78
CA TYR A 102 0.04 -2.57 -16.20
C TYR A 102 -1.47 -2.75 -16.44
N TYR A 103 -2.25 -3.13 -15.42
CA TYR A 103 -3.68 -3.33 -15.58
C TYR A 103 -4.46 -2.03 -15.46
N GLN A 104 -5.47 -1.87 -16.31
CA GLN A 104 -6.37 -0.72 -16.26
C GLN A 104 -7.51 -0.98 -15.26
N PHE A 105 -7.80 0.01 -14.42
CA PHE A 105 -8.93 0.00 -13.50
C PHE A 105 -9.97 1.01 -13.99
N SER A 106 -10.88 0.53 -14.82
CA SER A 106 -12.05 1.27 -15.36
C SER A 106 -13.17 0.27 -15.57
N ILE A 107 -14.43 0.68 -15.41
CA ILE A 107 -15.60 -0.20 -15.58
C ILE A 107 -15.60 -0.87 -16.96
N ASP A 108 -15.33 -0.13 -18.03
CA ASP A 108 -15.33 -0.68 -19.41
C ASP A 108 -14.27 -1.76 -19.61
N PHE A 109 -13.08 -1.54 -19.06
CA PHE A 109 -11.99 -2.51 -19.15
C PHE A 109 -12.27 -3.75 -18.29
N LEU A 110 -12.78 -3.57 -17.07
CA LEU A 110 -13.00 -4.64 -16.08
C LEU A 110 -14.31 -5.40 -16.30
N ASN A 111 -14.47 -6.01 -17.48
CA ASN A 111 -15.62 -6.86 -17.76
C ASN A 111 -15.75 -8.07 -16.80
N MET A 112 -16.89 -8.76 -16.82
CA MET A 112 -17.17 -9.94 -15.98
C MET A 112 -16.07 -11.02 -16.02
N GLY A 113 -15.44 -11.23 -17.18
CA GLY A 113 -14.34 -12.18 -17.34
C GLY A 113 -13.09 -11.77 -16.57
N ARG A 114 -12.73 -10.49 -16.62
CA ARG A 114 -11.61 -9.92 -15.87
C ARG A 114 -11.90 -9.82 -14.37
N LEU A 115 -13.12 -9.46 -13.97
CA LEU A 115 -13.53 -9.51 -12.56
C LEU A 115 -13.40 -10.92 -11.98
N LYS A 116 -13.76 -11.96 -12.76
CA LYS A 116 -13.57 -13.35 -12.37
C LYS A 116 -12.09 -13.70 -12.19
N ARG A 117 -11.20 -13.20 -13.07
CA ARG A 117 -9.74 -13.39 -12.96
C ARG A 117 -9.17 -12.70 -11.73
N LEU A 118 -9.57 -11.46 -11.46
CA LEU A 118 -9.18 -10.74 -10.24
C LEU A 118 -9.64 -11.49 -8.99
N ALA A 119 -10.89 -11.93 -8.96
CA ALA A 119 -11.42 -12.72 -7.85
C ALA A 119 -10.66 -14.06 -7.69
N ALA A 120 -10.28 -14.72 -8.78
CA ALA A 120 -9.49 -15.95 -8.73
C ALA A 120 -8.09 -15.70 -8.18
N LEU A 121 -7.41 -14.64 -8.63
CA LEU A 121 -6.10 -14.23 -8.11
C LEU A 121 -6.18 -13.95 -6.60
N THR A 122 -7.18 -13.17 -6.16
CA THR A 122 -7.36 -12.89 -4.71
C THR A 122 -7.66 -14.15 -3.90
N LYS A 123 -8.27 -15.18 -4.49
CA LYS A 123 -8.60 -16.46 -3.82
C LYS A 123 -7.50 -17.51 -3.88
N TYR A 124 -6.48 -17.33 -4.74
CA TYR A 124 -5.46 -18.33 -5.01
C TYR A 124 -4.79 -18.85 -3.73
N PHE A 125 -4.50 -17.93 -2.81
CA PHE A 125 -4.26 -18.26 -1.41
C PHE A 125 -5.44 -17.76 -0.57
N ALA A 126 -6.02 -18.66 0.24
CA ALA A 126 -7.18 -18.35 1.06
C ALA A 126 -6.77 -17.59 2.34
N PHE A 127 -6.30 -16.35 2.19
CA PHE A 127 -5.81 -15.53 3.30
C PHE A 127 -6.89 -15.23 4.35
N THR A 128 -8.17 -15.21 3.95
CA THR A 128 -9.29 -14.99 4.88
C THR A 128 -9.56 -16.16 5.82
N SER A 129 -8.99 -17.32 5.52
CA SER A 129 -9.10 -18.56 6.29
C SER A 129 -7.76 -19.31 6.24
N PHE A 130 -6.67 -18.57 6.43
CA PHE A 130 -5.31 -19.08 6.26
C PHE A 130 -4.97 -20.10 7.35
N SER A 131 -4.69 -21.34 6.95
CA SER A 131 -4.47 -22.45 7.89
C SER A 131 -3.70 -23.61 7.27
N GLU A 132 -2.91 -24.31 8.09
CA GLU A 132 -2.27 -25.59 7.77
C GLU A 132 -3.30 -26.72 7.53
N ASN A 133 -4.57 -26.53 7.93
CA ASN A 133 -5.65 -27.49 7.67
C ASN A 133 -6.54 -27.07 6.49
N SER A 134 -6.08 -26.14 5.65
CA SER A 134 -6.86 -25.67 4.50
C SER A 134 -7.14 -26.81 3.51
N PRO A 135 -8.36 -26.91 2.95
CA PRO A 135 -8.63 -27.84 1.85
C PRO A 135 -7.93 -27.42 0.55
N HIS A 136 -7.42 -26.19 0.46
CA HIS A 136 -6.66 -25.70 -0.68
C HIS A 136 -5.17 -26.02 -0.52
N THR A 137 -4.65 -26.93 -1.34
CA THR A 137 -3.27 -27.43 -1.31
C THR A 137 -2.22 -26.31 -1.21
N ASN A 138 -2.33 -25.29 -2.06
CA ASN A 138 -1.41 -24.15 -2.06
C ASN A 138 -1.44 -23.35 -0.76
N THR A 139 -2.63 -23.12 -0.20
CA THR A 139 -2.79 -22.39 1.07
C THR A 139 -2.24 -23.20 2.22
N ARG A 140 -2.53 -24.51 2.27
CA ARG A 140 -2.01 -25.41 3.29
C ARG A 140 -0.49 -25.40 3.32
N PHE A 141 0.15 -25.62 2.17
CA PHE A 141 1.62 -25.68 2.11
C PHE A 141 2.28 -24.34 2.39
N LEU A 142 1.71 -23.22 1.91
CA LEU A 142 2.19 -21.90 2.29
C LEU A 142 2.04 -21.67 3.81
N ALA A 143 0.93 -22.12 4.42
CA ALA A 143 0.69 -22.02 5.85
C ALA A 143 1.67 -22.86 6.67
N GLU A 144 2.02 -24.06 6.22
CA GLU A 144 3.06 -24.89 6.85
C GLU A 144 4.42 -24.19 6.83
N MET A 145 4.83 -23.63 5.67
CA MET A 145 6.08 -22.88 5.54
C MET A 145 6.13 -21.66 6.47
N VAL A 146 5.02 -20.92 6.50
CA VAL A 146 4.85 -19.79 7.43
C VAL A 146 4.88 -20.25 8.88
N GLY A 147 4.23 -21.38 9.22
CA GLY A 147 4.19 -21.97 10.55
C GLY A 147 5.57 -22.36 11.06
N MET A 148 6.42 -22.91 10.19
CA MET A 148 7.82 -23.22 10.51
C MET A 148 8.61 -21.97 10.89
N VAL A 149 8.46 -20.87 10.15
CA VAL A 149 9.12 -19.60 10.49
C VAL A 149 8.61 -19.02 11.80
N ARG A 150 7.29 -19.08 12.04
CA ARG A 150 6.66 -18.57 13.28
C ARG A 150 7.08 -19.35 14.53
N LYS A 151 7.36 -20.65 14.42
CA LYS A 151 7.87 -21.49 15.51
C LYS A 151 9.36 -21.28 15.79
N GLY A 152 10.07 -20.58 14.89
CA GLY A 152 11.47 -20.23 15.07
C GLY A 152 11.69 -19.16 16.15
N SER A 153 12.96 -18.93 16.49
CA SER A 153 13.36 -17.98 17.54
C SER A 153 13.47 -16.52 17.10
N ASP A 154 13.16 -16.19 15.83
CA ASP A 154 13.26 -14.83 15.28
C ASP A 154 11.92 -14.07 15.37
N PRO A 155 11.75 -13.16 16.35
CA PRO A 155 10.49 -12.47 16.57
C PRO A 155 10.19 -11.44 15.47
N LEU A 156 11.22 -10.91 14.79
CA LEU A 156 11.04 -9.94 13.71
C LEU A 156 10.37 -10.59 12.51
N SER A 157 10.87 -11.74 12.07
CA SER A 157 10.27 -12.51 10.97
C SER A 157 8.84 -12.94 11.30
N GLY A 158 8.60 -13.40 12.54
CA GLY A 158 7.26 -13.71 13.01
C GLY A 158 6.32 -12.49 13.00
N GLY A 159 6.80 -11.33 13.42
CA GLY A 159 6.05 -10.07 13.41
C GLY A 159 5.66 -9.61 12.00
N ILE A 160 6.61 -9.63 11.06
CA ILE A 160 6.36 -9.28 9.64
C ILE A 160 5.31 -10.21 9.03
N ILE A 161 5.42 -11.51 9.28
CA ILE A 161 4.45 -12.50 8.81
C ILE A 161 3.05 -12.21 9.37
N ASN A 162 2.93 -11.97 10.68
CA ASN A 162 1.62 -11.74 11.31
C ASN A 162 0.96 -10.46 10.78
N GLU A 163 1.71 -9.36 10.67
CA GLU A 163 1.22 -8.11 10.11
C GLU A 163 0.83 -8.30 8.63
N GLY A 164 1.67 -8.97 7.84
CA GLY A 164 1.39 -9.28 6.44
C GLY A 164 0.10 -10.09 6.26
N LEU A 165 -0.09 -11.15 7.05
CA LEU A 165 -1.31 -11.97 6.99
C LEU A 165 -2.57 -11.18 7.39
N MET A 166 -2.47 -10.32 8.41
CA MET A 166 -3.58 -9.46 8.82
C MET A 166 -3.95 -8.46 7.70
N GLN A 167 -2.94 -7.86 7.06
CA GLN A 167 -3.16 -6.95 5.93
C GLN A 167 -3.76 -7.68 4.73
N LEU A 168 -3.31 -8.90 4.43
CA LEU A 168 -3.83 -9.73 3.36
C LEU A 168 -5.29 -10.13 3.60
N ASP A 169 -5.69 -10.54 4.81
CA ASP A 169 -7.10 -10.82 5.15
C ASP A 169 -7.96 -9.57 4.94
N LYS A 170 -7.54 -8.43 5.50
CA LYS A 170 -8.29 -7.16 5.39
C LYS A 170 -8.43 -6.70 3.94
N ALA A 171 -7.34 -6.72 3.17
CA ALA A 171 -7.34 -6.33 1.77
C ALA A 171 -8.20 -7.29 0.94
N SER A 172 -8.09 -8.61 1.16
CA SER A 172 -8.90 -9.63 0.47
C SER A 172 -10.41 -9.34 0.60
N ARG A 173 -10.87 -9.06 1.82
CA ARG A 173 -12.30 -8.81 2.09
C ARG A 173 -12.82 -7.59 1.34
N LYS A 174 -12.05 -6.50 1.36
CA LYS A 174 -12.40 -5.26 0.65
C LYS A 174 -12.37 -5.43 -0.86
N ILE A 175 -11.34 -6.09 -1.39
CA ILE A 175 -11.26 -6.44 -2.82
C ILE A 175 -12.52 -7.23 -3.22
N PHE A 176 -12.90 -8.28 -2.48
CA PHE A 176 -14.11 -9.03 -2.80
C PHE A 176 -15.39 -8.20 -2.70
N GLN A 177 -15.47 -7.25 -1.77
CA GLN A 177 -16.61 -6.35 -1.67
C GLN A 177 -16.75 -5.51 -2.94
N VAL A 178 -15.68 -4.83 -3.37
CA VAL A 178 -15.73 -3.99 -4.57
C VAL A 178 -15.95 -4.82 -5.84
N LEU A 179 -15.30 -5.99 -5.96
CA LEU A 179 -15.51 -6.89 -7.09
C LEU A 179 -16.96 -7.39 -7.17
N LYS A 180 -17.64 -7.61 -6.03
CA LYS A 180 -19.07 -7.95 -5.99
C LYS A 180 -19.93 -6.79 -6.49
N GLU A 181 -19.63 -5.56 -6.07
CA GLU A 181 -20.36 -4.37 -6.53
C GLU A 181 -20.18 -4.15 -8.04
N LEU A 182 -18.96 -4.28 -8.57
CA LEU A 182 -18.69 -4.20 -10.01
C LEU A 182 -19.40 -5.32 -10.78
N THR A 183 -19.39 -6.55 -10.25
CA THR A 183 -20.09 -7.68 -10.87
C THR A 183 -21.60 -7.44 -10.94
N LEU A 184 -22.18 -6.89 -9.87
CA LEU A 184 -23.60 -6.51 -9.87
C LEU A 184 -23.88 -5.51 -10.98
N ILE A 185 -23.08 -4.45 -11.11
CA ILE A 185 -23.28 -3.43 -12.16
C ILE A 185 -23.24 -4.02 -13.56
N HIS A 186 -22.25 -4.86 -13.88
CA HIS A 186 -22.20 -5.48 -15.21
C HIS A 186 -23.39 -6.38 -15.50
N LYS A 187 -23.88 -7.12 -14.50
CA LYS A 187 -25.09 -7.94 -14.66
C LYS A 187 -26.31 -7.07 -14.95
N GLU A 188 -26.48 -5.99 -14.20
CA GLU A 188 -27.63 -5.10 -14.35
C GLU A 188 -27.59 -4.27 -15.64
N GLN A 189 -26.41 -3.80 -16.06
CA GLN A 189 -26.21 -3.19 -17.38
C GLN A 189 -26.55 -4.16 -18.51
N TYR A 190 -26.12 -5.43 -18.40
CA TYR A 190 -26.48 -6.47 -19.37
C TYR A 190 -28.01 -6.67 -19.42
N LYS A 191 -28.66 -6.79 -18.26
CA LYS A 191 -30.12 -6.94 -18.20
C LYS A 191 -30.86 -5.73 -18.77
N LEU A 192 -30.41 -4.52 -18.47
CA LEU A 192 -30.99 -3.28 -18.99
C LEU A 192 -30.90 -3.22 -20.53
N VAL A 193 -29.77 -3.57 -21.12
CA VAL A 193 -29.64 -3.62 -22.59
C VAL A 193 -30.66 -4.58 -23.21
N ILE A 194 -30.83 -5.79 -22.64
CA ILE A 194 -31.83 -6.75 -23.13
C ILE A 194 -33.26 -6.18 -23.01
N ARG A 195 -33.59 -5.53 -21.89
CA ARG A 195 -34.89 -4.88 -21.67
C ARG A 195 -35.20 -3.81 -22.69
N LEU A 196 -34.21 -3.01 -23.07
CA LEU A 196 -34.41 -1.89 -23.98
C LEU A 196 -34.39 -2.30 -25.46
N THR A 197 -33.64 -3.34 -25.82
CA THR A 197 -33.37 -3.68 -27.23
C THR A 197 -34.07 -4.94 -27.72
N ILE A 198 -34.29 -5.93 -26.86
CA ILE A 198 -34.81 -7.25 -27.26
C ILE A 198 -36.24 -7.46 -26.77
N MET A 199 -36.50 -7.20 -25.49
CA MET A 199 -37.81 -7.45 -24.88
C MET A 199 -38.99 -6.74 -25.58
N PRO A 200 -38.87 -5.50 -26.09
CA PRO A 200 -39.98 -4.82 -26.76
C PRO A 200 -40.42 -5.52 -28.06
N ASN A 201 -39.54 -6.32 -28.67
CA ASN A 201 -39.81 -6.99 -29.94
C ASN A 201 -40.47 -8.37 -29.77
N LEU A 202 -40.52 -8.92 -28.54
CA LEU A 202 -40.97 -10.29 -28.29
C LEU A 202 -42.47 -10.43 -28.01
N ASN A 203 -43.19 -9.33 -27.75
CA ASN A 203 -44.64 -9.30 -27.44
C ASN A 203 -45.07 -10.46 -26.51
N LEU A 204 -44.39 -10.61 -25.38
CA LEU A 204 -44.64 -11.72 -24.44
C LEU A 204 -45.85 -11.43 -23.56
N ASP A 205 -46.73 -12.43 -23.42
CA ASP A 205 -47.85 -12.42 -22.49
C ASP A 205 -47.43 -12.92 -21.09
N ARG A 206 -48.00 -12.32 -20.03
CA ARG A 206 -47.62 -12.61 -18.64
C ARG A 206 -47.92 -14.04 -18.22
N ASP A 207 -49.11 -14.53 -18.52
CA ASP A 207 -49.54 -15.86 -18.09
C ASP A 207 -48.75 -16.95 -18.84
N TRP A 208 -48.42 -16.67 -20.11
CA TRP A 208 -47.55 -17.55 -20.90
C TRP A 208 -46.11 -17.61 -20.36
N VAL A 209 -45.49 -16.47 -20.03
CA VAL A 209 -44.11 -16.44 -19.50
C VAL A 209 -43.98 -17.19 -18.17
N VAL A 210 -44.98 -17.06 -17.29
CA VAL A 210 -44.98 -17.74 -15.99
C VAL A 210 -45.05 -19.26 -16.14
N THR A 211 -45.80 -19.75 -17.12
CA THR A 211 -46.04 -21.18 -17.34
C THR A 211 -45.03 -21.84 -18.30
N HIS A 212 -44.42 -21.08 -19.21
CA HIS A 212 -43.53 -21.58 -20.27
C HIS A 212 -42.16 -20.85 -20.25
N ARG A 213 -41.56 -20.75 -19.06
CA ARG A 213 -40.33 -19.97 -18.85
C ARG A 213 -39.15 -20.39 -19.73
N ASP A 214 -38.90 -21.70 -19.88
CA ASP A 214 -37.81 -22.20 -20.73
C ASP A 214 -38.01 -21.83 -22.21
N GLU A 215 -39.25 -21.82 -22.68
CA GLU A 215 -39.59 -21.40 -24.03
C GLU A 215 -39.43 -19.88 -24.21
N ALA A 216 -39.77 -19.10 -23.18
CA ALA A 216 -39.52 -17.66 -23.17
C ALA A 216 -38.02 -17.34 -23.27
N ILE A 217 -37.16 -18.04 -22.51
CA ILE A 217 -35.70 -17.89 -22.59
C ILE A 217 -35.19 -18.25 -24.00
N ARG A 218 -35.72 -19.31 -24.62
CA ARG A 218 -35.35 -19.69 -26.00
C ARG A 218 -35.74 -18.62 -27.02
N LYS A 219 -36.92 -18.01 -26.90
CA LYS A 219 -37.35 -16.89 -27.75
C LYS A 219 -36.42 -15.67 -27.59
N VAL A 220 -36.08 -15.32 -26.35
CA VAL A 220 -35.12 -14.22 -26.09
C VAL A 220 -33.76 -14.54 -26.72
N ARG A 221 -33.26 -15.78 -26.59
CA ARG A 221 -31.99 -16.21 -27.21
C ARG A 221 -32.01 -16.07 -28.74
N GLN A 222 -33.13 -16.43 -29.38
CA GLN A 222 -33.26 -16.33 -30.83
C GLN A 222 -33.09 -14.89 -31.30
N HIS A 223 -33.84 -13.94 -30.73
CA HIS A 223 -33.70 -12.52 -31.08
C HIS A 223 -32.38 -11.90 -30.61
N PHE A 224 -31.80 -12.38 -29.50
CA PHE A 224 -30.46 -11.96 -29.08
C PHE A 224 -29.42 -12.31 -30.14
N GLY A 225 -29.49 -13.51 -30.73
CA GLY A 225 -28.58 -13.93 -31.80
C GLY A 225 -28.70 -13.09 -33.08
N GLU A 226 -29.90 -12.60 -33.38
CA GLU A 226 -30.17 -11.73 -34.53
C GLU A 226 -29.68 -10.28 -34.31
N SER A 227 -29.69 -9.80 -33.05
CA SER A 227 -29.46 -8.39 -32.69
C SER A 227 -28.10 -8.10 -32.05
N SER A 228 -27.42 -9.10 -31.50
CA SER A 228 -26.29 -8.93 -30.57
C SER A 228 -25.28 -10.08 -30.62
N ALA A 229 -25.00 -10.60 -31.83
CA ALA A 229 -24.19 -11.79 -32.07
C ALA A 229 -22.76 -11.77 -31.47
N GLU A 230 -22.20 -10.59 -31.18
CA GLU A 230 -20.85 -10.44 -30.64
C GLU A 230 -20.77 -10.57 -29.10
N ARG A 231 -21.91 -10.61 -28.40
CA ARG A 231 -21.94 -10.71 -26.93
C ARG A 231 -22.32 -12.13 -26.48
N PRO A 232 -21.76 -12.63 -25.37
CA PRO A 232 -22.19 -13.90 -24.80
C PRO A 232 -23.63 -13.80 -24.27
N PHE A 233 -24.40 -14.87 -24.46
CA PHE A 233 -25.76 -14.98 -23.94
C PHE A 233 -25.75 -15.67 -22.56
N TYR A 234 -26.31 -15.00 -21.55
CA TYR A 234 -26.45 -15.51 -20.17
C TYR A 234 -27.91 -15.87 -19.86
N PRO A 235 -28.31 -17.16 -19.93
CA PRO A 235 -29.68 -17.60 -19.66
C PRO A 235 -30.19 -17.21 -18.28
N GLU A 236 -29.32 -17.29 -17.26
CA GLU A 236 -29.64 -17.00 -15.87
C GLU A 236 -30.02 -15.53 -15.68
N LEU A 237 -29.36 -14.60 -16.39
CA LEU A 237 -29.70 -13.18 -16.32
C LEU A 237 -31.01 -12.88 -17.06
N VAL A 238 -31.30 -13.61 -18.14
CA VAL A 238 -32.59 -13.52 -18.82
C VAL A 238 -33.71 -14.08 -17.95
N GLU A 239 -33.48 -15.17 -17.24
CA GLU A 239 -34.43 -15.69 -16.27
C GLU A 239 -34.73 -14.67 -15.17
N GLU A 240 -33.71 -13.99 -14.63
CA GLU A 240 -33.88 -12.88 -13.68
C GLU A 240 -34.77 -11.77 -14.29
N ILE A 241 -34.55 -11.40 -15.57
CA ILE A 241 -35.41 -10.41 -16.26
C ILE A 241 -36.87 -10.86 -16.28
N LEU A 242 -37.13 -12.10 -16.67
CA LEU A 242 -38.49 -12.63 -16.76
C LEU A 242 -39.18 -12.67 -15.39
N LEU A 243 -38.44 -13.00 -14.33
CA LEU A 243 -38.92 -12.95 -12.96
C LEU A 243 -39.25 -11.52 -12.51
N GLU A 244 -38.32 -10.59 -12.72
CA GLU A 244 -38.49 -9.17 -12.38
C GLU A 244 -39.61 -8.50 -13.19
N ASP A 245 -39.94 -9.01 -14.38
CA ASP A 245 -40.91 -8.37 -15.28
C ASP A 245 -42.32 -9.00 -15.31
N TYR A 246 -42.43 -10.31 -15.09
CA TYR A 246 -43.70 -11.04 -15.29
C TYR A 246 -44.18 -11.83 -14.08
N SER A 247 -43.33 -12.10 -13.07
CA SER A 247 -43.73 -12.88 -11.91
C SER A 247 -44.76 -12.16 -11.01
N ALA A 248 -45.37 -12.88 -10.08
CA ALA A 248 -46.26 -12.30 -9.07
C ALA A 248 -45.49 -11.39 -8.09
N GLU A 249 -44.20 -11.67 -7.86
CA GLU A 249 -43.32 -10.94 -6.94
C GLU A 249 -42.50 -9.84 -7.65
N ALA A 250 -42.77 -9.60 -8.94
CA ALA A 250 -42.02 -8.68 -9.80
C ALA A 250 -41.74 -7.32 -9.15
N GLN A 251 -42.76 -6.68 -8.56
CA GLN A 251 -42.60 -5.38 -7.92
C GLN A 251 -41.62 -5.44 -6.73
N GLY A 252 -41.71 -6.46 -5.89
CA GLY A 252 -40.81 -6.62 -4.75
C GLY A 252 -39.37 -6.85 -5.17
N LEU A 253 -39.14 -7.64 -6.23
CA LEU A 253 -37.81 -7.87 -6.80
C LEU A 253 -37.20 -6.60 -7.37
N ARG A 254 -38.00 -5.79 -8.08
CA ARG A 254 -37.57 -4.49 -8.64
C ARG A 254 -37.21 -3.50 -7.53
N ASP A 255 -38.04 -3.38 -6.51
CA ASP A 255 -37.82 -2.47 -5.38
C ASP A 255 -36.56 -2.88 -4.58
N GLU A 256 -36.35 -4.18 -4.37
CA GLU A 256 -35.14 -4.70 -3.73
C GLU A 256 -33.88 -4.40 -4.56
N LEU A 257 -33.95 -4.56 -5.89
CA LEU A 257 -32.85 -4.26 -6.79
C LEU A 257 -32.50 -2.77 -6.78
N LEU A 258 -33.50 -1.89 -6.92
CA LEU A 258 -33.29 -0.44 -6.86
C LEU A 258 -32.66 -0.04 -5.53
N LYS A 259 -33.11 -0.63 -4.41
CA LYS A 259 -32.52 -0.41 -3.08
C LYS A 259 -31.08 -0.91 -2.96
N LYS A 260 -30.72 -2.02 -3.63
CA LYS A 260 -29.33 -2.53 -3.67
C LYS A 260 -28.41 -1.63 -4.49
N LEU A 261 -28.91 -1.10 -5.60
CA LEU A 261 -28.15 -0.25 -6.52
C LEU A 261 -28.06 1.19 -6.06
N GLN A 262 -29.02 1.64 -5.25
CA GLN A 262 -29.00 2.97 -4.66
C GLN A 262 -27.62 3.19 -4.07
N VAL A 263 -26.92 4.18 -4.62
CA VAL A 263 -25.77 4.74 -3.93
C VAL A 263 -26.38 5.22 -2.64
N LYS A 264 -26.11 4.51 -1.54
CA LYS A 264 -26.40 5.07 -0.24
C LYS A 264 -25.72 6.42 -0.34
N PRO A 265 -26.46 7.55 -0.20
CA PRO A 265 -25.78 8.78 0.08
C PRO A 265 -24.83 8.32 1.16
N THR A 266 -23.56 8.59 0.94
CA THR A 266 -22.72 8.67 2.10
C THR A 266 -23.56 9.69 2.92
N GLU A 267 -24.29 9.19 3.93
CA GLU A 267 -23.79 9.41 5.26
C GLU A 267 -22.27 9.32 5.10
N SER A 268 -21.69 10.42 4.62
CA SER A 268 -21.05 11.27 5.56
C SER A 268 -21.75 10.94 6.90
N THR A 269 -21.17 9.98 7.60
CA THR A 269 -20.17 10.39 8.56
C THR A 269 -19.53 11.73 8.13
N SER A 270 -20.36 12.78 8.14
CA SER A 270 -20.27 14.01 8.84
C SER A 270 -20.64 13.68 10.31
N GLN A 271 -20.20 12.58 10.93
CA GLN A 271 -18.91 12.70 11.61
C GLN A 271 -17.99 13.43 10.68
N LYS A 272 -17.99 14.77 10.78
CA LYS A 272 -17.04 15.61 10.07
C LYS A 272 -15.79 14.77 10.01
N ALA A 273 -15.36 14.36 8.82
CA ALA A 273 -13.94 14.39 8.65
C ALA A 273 -13.65 15.87 8.94
N GLU A 274 -13.38 16.20 10.21
CA GLU A 274 -12.07 16.69 10.52
C GLU A 274 -11.20 15.90 9.56
N LYS A 275 -10.89 16.49 8.40
CA LYS A 275 -9.67 16.19 7.68
C LYS A 275 -8.71 15.99 8.84
N ASN A 276 -8.37 14.74 9.15
CA ASN A 276 -7.77 14.43 10.45
C ASN A 276 -6.31 14.83 10.28
N TYR A 277 -6.13 16.14 10.22
CA TYR A 277 -4.91 16.87 9.98
C TYR A 277 -3.91 16.40 10.99
N LYS A 278 -4.35 16.22 12.24
CA LYS A 278 -3.57 15.59 13.30
C LYS A 278 -3.13 14.17 12.93
N ALA A 279 -3.99 13.28 12.44
CA ALA A 279 -3.59 11.93 12.01
C ALA A 279 -2.61 11.95 10.84
N MET A 280 -2.79 12.87 9.90
CA MET A 280 -1.88 13.06 8.77
C MET A 280 -0.48 13.56 9.23
N LEU A 281 -0.46 14.53 10.14
CA LEU A 281 0.76 15.03 10.76
C LEU A 281 1.44 13.95 11.63
N LEU A 282 0.64 13.16 12.36
CA LEU A 282 1.13 12.02 13.15
C LEU A 282 1.73 10.93 12.26
N ASP A 283 1.19 10.70 11.06
CA ASP A 283 1.78 9.77 10.09
C ASP A 283 3.12 10.29 9.56
N GLY A 284 3.19 11.57 9.19
CA GLY A 284 4.46 12.23 8.82
C GLY A 284 5.50 12.16 9.95
N ALA A 285 5.07 12.38 11.20
CA ALA A 285 5.94 12.32 12.38
C ALA A 285 6.41 10.88 12.66
N ARG A 286 5.54 9.87 12.50
CA ARG A 286 5.92 8.45 12.62
C ARG A 286 6.99 8.05 11.62
N GLN A 287 6.90 8.53 10.38
CA GLN A 287 7.91 8.24 9.37
C GLN A 287 9.28 8.78 9.80
N LEU A 288 9.35 10.01 10.33
CA LEU A 288 10.60 10.56 10.87
C LEU A 288 11.11 9.76 12.07
N ILE A 289 10.23 9.43 13.02
CA ILE A 289 10.58 8.63 14.19
C ILE A 289 11.13 7.25 13.77
N GLY A 290 10.62 6.69 12.68
CA GLY A 290 11.05 5.40 12.14
C GLY A 290 12.50 5.35 11.65
N VAL A 291 13.17 6.49 11.48
CA VAL A 291 14.58 6.56 11.05
C VAL A 291 15.60 6.56 12.20
N ALA A 292 15.13 6.40 13.44
CA ALA A 292 15.96 6.48 14.63
C ALA A 292 17.19 5.55 14.58
N PHE A 293 16.98 4.29 14.21
CA PHE A 293 18.07 3.31 14.13
C PHE A 293 19.10 3.65 13.05
N GLN A 294 18.66 4.10 11.87
CA GLN A 294 19.55 4.46 10.77
C GLN A 294 20.34 5.72 11.11
N LEU A 295 19.72 6.67 11.81
CA LEU A 295 20.42 7.84 12.34
C LEU A 295 21.48 7.44 13.38
N GLU A 296 21.13 6.55 14.34
CA GLU A 296 22.08 6.05 15.34
C GLU A 296 23.26 5.30 14.69
N ASP A 297 23.00 4.42 13.73
CA ASP A 297 24.04 3.65 13.06
C ASP A 297 24.97 4.54 12.23
N ALA A 298 24.42 5.55 11.54
CA ALA A 298 25.23 6.54 10.82
C ALA A 298 26.15 7.31 11.77
N LEU A 299 25.62 7.80 12.90
CA LEU A 299 26.41 8.53 13.90
C LEU A 299 27.51 7.67 14.52
N ARG A 300 27.21 6.39 14.78
CA ARG A 300 28.20 5.43 15.27
C ARG A 300 29.33 5.22 14.25
N LYS A 301 28.99 5.01 12.98
CA LYS A 301 29.99 4.85 11.90
C LYS A 301 30.86 6.09 11.73
N LEU A 302 30.28 7.28 11.80
CA LEU A 302 31.03 8.55 11.77
C LEU A 302 31.97 8.68 12.97
N THR A 303 31.51 8.28 14.17
CA THR A 303 32.35 8.27 15.38
C THR A 303 33.50 7.26 15.26
N ASP A 304 33.23 6.08 14.68
CA ASP A 304 34.26 5.07 14.41
C ASP A 304 35.30 5.60 13.40
N ASN A 305 34.85 6.28 12.33
CA ASN A 305 35.74 6.92 11.35
C ASN A 305 36.61 8.01 11.99
N GLN A 306 36.04 8.84 12.89
CA GLN A 306 36.81 9.81 13.66
C GLN A 306 37.87 9.14 14.53
N ALA A 307 37.53 8.05 15.22
CA ALA A 307 38.48 7.32 16.06
C ALA A 307 39.63 6.71 15.24
N ILE A 308 39.33 6.28 14.01
CA ILE A 308 40.34 5.81 13.06
C ILE A 308 41.27 6.97 12.65
N LEU A 309 40.71 8.13 12.30
CA LEU A 309 41.48 9.31 11.92
C LEU A 309 42.39 9.77 13.08
N ASP A 310 41.86 9.85 14.29
CA ASP A 310 42.62 10.15 15.52
C ASP A 310 43.75 9.14 15.78
N SER A 311 43.58 7.89 15.36
CA SER A 311 44.58 6.85 15.55
C SER A 311 45.77 6.97 14.61
N MET A 312 45.60 7.65 13.46
CA MET A 312 46.67 7.96 12.52
C MET A 312 47.58 9.09 13.02
N ASP A 313 47.06 10.00 13.85
CA ASP A 313 47.85 11.06 14.50
C ASP A 313 48.72 10.48 15.63
N ASN A 314 49.89 9.98 15.23
CA ASN A 314 50.81 9.22 16.07
C ASN A 314 51.65 10.12 16.99
N SER A 315 51.10 10.46 18.15
CA SER A 315 51.92 10.73 19.33
C SER A 315 51.32 10.10 20.59
N PHE A 316 51.97 9.09 21.12
CA PHE A 316 51.62 8.45 22.40
C PHE A 316 51.42 9.48 23.53
N PHE A 317 52.16 10.60 23.48
CA PHE A 317 52.08 11.70 24.43
C PHE A 317 50.82 12.57 24.26
N SER A 318 50.20 12.64 23.07
CA SER A 318 48.93 13.35 22.84
C SER A 318 47.74 12.55 23.38
N LYS A 319 47.79 11.21 23.30
CA LYS A 319 46.76 10.30 23.85
C LYS A 319 46.69 10.34 25.38
N ILE A 320 47.84 10.37 26.06
CA ILE A 320 47.91 10.50 27.54
C ILE A 320 47.43 11.88 27.99
N LYS A 321 47.82 12.94 27.26
CA LYS A 321 47.41 14.32 27.55
C LYS A 321 45.93 14.58 27.25
N ARG A 322 45.31 13.79 26.35
CA ARG A 322 43.88 13.82 26.05
C ARG A 322 43.07 13.11 27.14
N ALA A 323 43.46 11.91 27.55
CA ALA A 323 42.80 11.16 28.62
C ALA A 323 42.85 11.87 29.99
N LEU A 324 43.97 12.51 30.34
CA LEU A 324 44.10 13.32 31.57
C LEU A 324 43.30 14.64 31.50
N ARG A 325 43.01 15.14 30.30
CA ARG A 325 42.29 16.41 30.08
C ARG A 325 40.77 16.20 30.00
N GLU A 326 40.32 15.07 29.48
CA GLU A 326 38.91 14.61 29.50
C GLU A 326 38.40 14.35 30.93
N MET A 327 39.28 14.00 31.87
CA MET A 327 38.92 13.82 33.28
C MET A 327 38.79 15.12 34.08
N PHE A 328 39.29 16.25 33.58
CA PHE A 328 39.45 17.48 34.38
C PHE A 328 38.90 18.78 33.75
N ASN A 329 38.35 18.78 32.53
CA ASN A 329 37.91 20.04 31.93
C ASN A 329 36.63 19.94 31.07
N LYS A 330 35.61 20.73 31.42
CA LYS A 330 34.31 20.85 30.72
C LYS A 330 34.36 21.62 29.39
N ASN A 331 35.54 21.98 28.92
CA ASN A 331 35.74 22.60 27.60
C ASN A 331 36.74 21.73 26.81
N ALA A 332 36.27 20.57 26.34
CA ALA A 332 36.98 19.81 25.33
C ALA A 332 37.08 20.68 24.07
N LYS A 333 38.28 20.82 23.49
CA LYS A 333 38.45 21.58 22.25
C LYS A 333 37.55 20.97 21.18
N ALA A 334 36.72 21.80 20.55
CA ALA A 334 35.90 21.42 19.40
C ALA A 334 36.76 20.72 18.35
N VAL A 335 36.37 19.51 17.94
CA VAL A 335 36.97 18.84 16.77
C VAL A 335 36.28 19.45 15.57
N VAL A 336 36.91 20.44 14.94
CA VAL A 336 36.34 21.17 13.82
C VAL A 336 36.88 20.59 12.52
N HIS A 337 35.98 20.10 11.67
CA HIS A 337 36.30 19.66 10.31
C HIS A 337 35.85 20.72 9.32
N GLU A 338 36.75 21.15 8.45
CA GLU A 338 36.40 21.92 7.26
C GLU A 338 35.88 20.94 6.21
N VAL A 339 34.58 21.00 5.93
CA VAL A 339 33.95 20.11 4.95
C VAL A 339 33.44 20.91 3.75
N GLU A 340 33.51 20.31 2.57
CA GLU A 340 32.88 20.86 1.37
C GLU A 340 31.52 20.19 1.16
N TYR A 341 30.52 20.96 0.77
CA TYR A 341 29.26 20.41 0.26
C TYR A 341 28.78 21.18 -0.98
N LEU A 342 28.00 20.51 -1.81
CA LEU A 342 27.35 21.13 -2.96
C LEU A 342 26.07 21.84 -2.51
N ASP A 343 25.99 23.16 -2.69
CA ASP A 343 24.78 23.92 -2.42
C ASP A 343 23.67 23.49 -3.42
N PRO A 344 22.51 22.98 -2.96
CA PRO A 344 21.46 22.49 -3.84
C PRO A 344 20.78 23.59 -4.68
N ILE A 345 20.95 24.86 -4.33
CA ILE A 345 20.36 26.01 -5.04
C ILE A 345 21.37 26.58 -6.04
N THR A 346 22.62 26.78 -5.64
CA THR A 346 23.64 27.44 -6.50
C THR A 346 24.52 26.46 -7.26
N SER A 347 24.50 25.16 -6.91
CA SER A 347 25.41 24.13 -7.45
C SER A 347 26.90 24.43 -7.25
N GLU A 348 27.23 25.35 -6.34
CA GLU A 348 28.62 25.68 -5.97
C GLU A 348 29.08 24.82 -4.78
N ARG A 349 30.37 24.51 -4.73
CA ARG A 349 31.00 23.91 -3.55
C ARG A 349 31.20 24.99 -2.50
N LYS A 350 30.60 24.80 -1.32
CA LYS A 350 30.79 25.68 -0.16
C LYS A 350 31.55 24.93 0.92
N ALA A 351 32.53 25.60 1.51
CA ALA A 351 33.24 25.13 2.69
C ALA A 351 32.48 25.57 3.96
N GLU A 352 32.24 24.64 4.88
CA GLU A 352 31.64 24.90 6.19
C GLU A 352 32.42 24.17 7.28
N SER A 353 32.70 24.88 8.37
CA SER A 353 33.36 24.31 9.54
C SER A 353 32.32 23.60 10.42
N ILE A 354 32.44 22.28 10.60
CA ILE A 354 31.57 21.49 11.47
C ILE A 354 32.30 21.13 12.77
N ASP A 355 31.77 21.58 13.91
CA ASP A 355 32.15 21.02 15.22
C ASP A 355 31.57 19.61 15.36
N PHE A 356 32.41 18.62 15.13
CA PHE A 356 32.06 17.20 15.10
C PHE A 356 31.48 16.72 16.44
N ILE A 357 32.04 17.17 17.57
CA ILE A 357 31.58 16.71 18.88
C ILE A 357 30.21 17.29 19.19
N ALA A 358 30.02 18.59 18.94
CA ALA A 358 28.72 19.23 19.12
C ALA A 358 27.65 18.63 18.18
N PHE A 359 28.03 18.33 16.93
CA PHE A 359 27.16 17.67 15.97
C PHE A 359 26.75 16.26 16.44
N ILE A 360 27.70 15.40 16.81
CA ILE A 360 27.40 14.05 17.27
C ILE A 360 26.51 14.08 18.53
N ASP A 361 26.78 14.95 19.49
CA ASP A 361 25.97 15.07 20.71
C ASP A 361 24.51 15.47 20.40
N THR A 362 24.31 16.49 19.56
CA THR A 362 22.96 16.97 19.19
C THR A 362 22.18 15.94 18.37
N ALA A 363 22.82 15.32 17.38
CA ALA A 363 22.20 14.30 16.55
C ALA A 363 21.91 13.01 17.35
N THR A 364 22.79 12.63 18.29
CA THR A 364 22.58 11.47 19.18
C THR A 364 21.38 11.70 20.09
N LYS A 365 21.25 12.90 20.69
CA LYS A 365 20.07 13.27 21.49
C LYS A 365 18.78 13.18 20.67
N LYS A 366 18.81 13.63 19.41
CA LYS A 366 17.65 13.48 18.51
C LYS A 366 17.34 12.01 18.20
N SER A 367 18.36 11.21 17.93
CA SER A 367 18.19 9.77 17.71
C SER A 367 17.55 9.08 18.92
N GLN A 368 18.05 9.35 20.13
CA GLN A 368 17.50 8.81 21.37
C GLN A 368 16.04 9.24 21.60
N LEU A 369 15.70 10.49 21.27
CA LEU A 369 14.33 10.98 21.33
C LEU A 369 13.41 10.18 20.39
N PHE A 370 13.82 9.96 19.14
CA PHE A 370 13.05 9.14 18.20
C PHE A 370 12.98 7.68 18.63
N MET A 371 14.08 7.11 19.14
CA MET A 371 14.11 5.76 19.68
C MET A 371 13.09 5.58 20.82
N ALA A 372 13.00 6.55 21.73
CA ALA A 372 11.99 6.55 22.80
C ALA A 372 10.54 6.63 22.29
N MET A 373 10.33 7.07 21.05
CA MET A 373 9.03 7.17 20.38
C MET A 373 8.78 6.07 19.33
N SER A 374 9.75 5.18 19.09
CA SER A 374 9.69 4.18 18.01
C SER A 374 8.53 3.18 18.16
N ASN A 375 8.14 2.87 19.40
CA ASN A 375 6.99 2.03 19.71
C ASN A 375 5.73 2.88 19.92
N ARG A 376 4.65 2.55 19.22
CA ARG A 376 3.33 3.21 19.37
C ARG A 376 2.78 3.15 20.80
N ASN A 377 3.17 2.15 21.58
CA ASN A 377 2.77 2.03 22.98
C ASN A 377 3.66 2.81 23.94
N ALA A 378 4.78 3.38 23.49
CA ALA A 378 5.70 4.14 24.34
C ALA A 378 5.04 5.42 24.87
N THR A 379 5.29 5.74 26.13
CA THR A 379 4.75 6.94 26.79
C THR A 379 5.09 8.22 26.02
N ALA A 380 6.29 8.31 25.44
CA ALA A 380 6.70 9.47 24.65
C ALA A 380 5.88 9.61 23.37
N TYR A 381 5.59 8.50 22.67
CA TYR A 381 4.72 8.51 21.50
C TYR A 381 3.27 8.84 21.85
N LYS A 382 2.73 8.24 22.92
CA LYS A 382 1.38 8.54 23.42
C LYS A 382 1.19 10.01 23.79
N ARG A 383 2.23 10.68 24.31
CA ARG A 383 2.20 12.14 24.56
C ARG A 383 2.09 12.94 23.27
N LEU A 384 2.81 12.55 22.22
CA LEU A 384 2.69 13.18 20.90
C LEU A 384 1.30 12.94 20.30
N GLU A 385 0.77 11.73 20.44
CA GLU A 385 -0.59 11.38 20.00
C GLU A 385 -1.67 12.15 20.76
N ALA A 386 -1.46 12.46 22.05
CA ALA A 386 -2.35 13.27 22.86
C ALA A 386 -2.21 14.79 22.63
N ALA A 387 -1.13 15.25 21.98
CA ALA A 387 -0.86 16.67 21.75
C ALA A 387 -1.87 17.33 20.79
N SER A 388 -1.95 18.67 20.78
CA SER A 388 -2.79 19.39 19.82
C SER A 388 -2.25 19.27 18.39
N GLU A 389 -3.09 19.51 17.38
CA GLU A 389 -2.68 19.50 15.97
C GLU A 389 -1.46 20.42 15.71
N ASP A 390 -1.51 21.66 16.21
CA ASP A 390 -0.41 22.64 16.10
C ASP A 390 0.90 22.13 16.76
N GLN A 391 0.79 21.43 17.90
CA GLN A 391 1.95 20.84 18.55
C GLN A 391 2.55 19.69 17.72
N VAL A 392 1.72 18.86 17.09
CA VAL A 392 2.19 17.79 16.19
C VAL A 392 2.82 18.39 14.93
N TYR A 393 2.23 19.46 14.37
CA TYR A 393 2.79 20.19 13.23
C TYR A 393 4.18 20.74 13.56
N LYS A 394 4.31 21.48 14.68
CA LYS A 394 5.60 22.01 15.15
C LYS A 394 6.64 20.93 15.39
N PHE A 395 6.22 19.79 15.96
CA PHE A 395 7.12 18.64 16.12
C PHE A 395 7.61 18.10 14.78
N LEU A 396 6.71 17.92 13.81
CA LEU A 396 7.02 17.44 12.47
C LEU A 396 7.96 18.40 11.74
N GLU A 397 7.62 19.68 11.72
CA GLU A 397 8.39 20.75 11.06
C GLU A 397 9.79 20.86 11.66
N LYS A 398 9.89 20.96 13.00
CA LYS A 398 11.19 21.05 13.66
C LYS A 398 12.04 19.80 13.45
N SER A 399 11.41 18.63 13.44
CA SER A 399 12.11 17.36 13.21
C SER A 399 12.57 17.20 11.75
N LEU A 400 11.84 17.74 10.77
CA LEU A 400 12.28 17.82 9.38
C LEU A 400 13.50 18.73 9.25
N GLU A 401 13.46 19.93 9.83
CA GLU A 401 14.58 20.87 9.80
C GLU A 401 15.85 20.26 10.40
N ASP A 402 15.73 19.68 11.60
CA ASP A 402 16.86 19.06 12.28
C ASP A 402 17.45 17.92 11.44
N LEU A 403 16.60 17.03 10.89
CA LEU A 403 17.05 15.92 10.05
C LEU A 403 17.67 16.36 8.73
N GLN A 404 17.20 17.45 8.13
CA GLN A 404 17.81 18.02 6.92
C GLN A 404 19.22 18.55 7.21
N VAL A 405 19.40 19.26 8.32
CA VAL A 405 20.72 19.73 8.76
C VAL A 405 21.64 18.55 9.05
N TYR A 406 21.14 17.53 9.78
CA TYR A 406 21.94 16.35 10.07
C TYR A 406 22.30 15.57 8.82
N TYR A 407 21.37 15.40 7.89
CA TYR A 407 21.63 14.75 6.60
C TYR A 407 22.74 15.47 5.83
N ARG A 408 22.67 16.80 5.71
CA ARG A 408 23.71 17.60 5.05
C ARG A 408 25.07 17.41 5.70
N ASN A 409 25.15 17.55 7.03
CA ASN A 409 26.39 17.42 7.78
C ASN A 409 26.97 16.00 7.67
N MET A 410 26.13 14.98 7.72
CA MET A 410 26.56 13.59 7.56
C MET A 410 27.11 13.29 6.17
N VAL A 411 26.48 13.81 5.10
CA VAL A 411 27.01 13.67 3.74
C VAL A 411 28.39 14.31 3.64
N ALA A 412 28.53 15.55 4.11
CA ALA A 412 29.80 16.27 4.06
C ALA A 412 30.90 15.60 4.90
N LEU A 413 30.55 15.04 6.07
CA LEU A 413 31.48 14.27 6.89
C LEU A 413 31.86 12.91 6.27
N ASP A 414 30.91 12.20 5.63
CA ASP A 414 31.21 10.93 4.93
C ASP A 414 32.21 11.17 3.79
N GLU A 415 32.01 12.24 3.00
CA GLU A 415 32.94 12.65 1.95
C GLU A 415 34.32 13.03 2.52
N PHE A 416 34.35 13.87 3.56
CA PHE A 416 35.58 14.24 4.26
C PHE A 416 36.36 13.03 4.80
N PHE A 417 35.68 12.09 5.46
CA PHE A 417 36.32 10.88 5.98
C PHE A 417 36.75 9.94 4.84
N GLN A 418 35.96 9.84 3.77
CA GLN A 418 36.32 9.03 2.61
C GLN A 418 37.61 9.56 1.95
N GLU A 419 37.79 10.88 1.85
CA GLU A 419 39.01 11.50 1.33
C GLU A 419 40.18 11.37 2.30
N SER A 420 39.96 11.68 3.58
CA SER A 420 41.00 11.69 4.62
C SER A 420 41.52 10.28 4.95
N LEU A 421 40.69 9.25 4.81
CA LEU A 421 41.04 7.85 5.09
C LEU A 421 41.37 7.04 3.82
N ASN A 422 41.57 7.70 2.67
CA ASN A 422 41.85 7.06 1.38
C ASN A 422 43.31 6.54 1.24
N THR A 423 43.90 6.03 2.31
CA THR A 423 45.24 5.43 2.31
C THR A 423 45.13 3.90 2.22
N GLN A 424 46.08 3.24 1.53
CA GLN A 424 46.04 1.78 1.30
C GLN A 424 45.92 0.95 2.59
N GLU A 425 46.44 1.43 3.72
CA GLU A 425 46.45 0.70 4.99
C GLU A 425 45.11 0.73 5.74
N VAL A 426 44.28 1.76 5.53
CA VAL A 426 43.10 2.03 6.39
C VAL A 426 41.79 2.12 5.61
N ARG A 427 41.86 2.11 4.27
CA ARG A 427 40.69 2.06 3.38
C ARG A 427 39.73 0.91 3.69
N SER A 428 40.22 -0.25 4.15
CA SER A 428 39.39 -1.40 4.54
C SER A 428 38.67 -1.22 5.88
N LYS A 429 39.08 -0.24 6.71
CA LYS A 429 38.48 0.07 8.01
C LYS A 429 37.45 1.20 7.93
N PHE A 430 37.42 1.96 6.84
CA PHE A 430 36.44 3.01 6.61
C PHE A 430 35.01 2.44 6.58
N ARG A 431 34.12 3.06 7.36
CA ARG A 431 32.70 2.69 7.41
C ARG A 431 31.88 3.75 6.68
N ASN A 432 31.43 3.43 5.47
CA ASN A 432 30.53 4.31 4.73
C ASN A 432 29.13 4.34 5.36
N ILE A 433 28.43 5.48 5.20
CA ILE A 433 27.05 5.66 5.70
C ILE A 433 26.00 5.80 4.58
N LYS A 434 26.33 5.40 3.34
CA LYS A 434 25.48 5.63 2.15
C LYS A 434 24.09 4.99 2.26
N ILE A 435 23.99 3.83 2.89
CA ILE A 435 22.71 3.11 3.06
C ILE A 435 21.81 3.87 4.04
N GLU A 436 22.37 4.33 5.16
CA GLU A 436 21.67 5.14 6.15
C GLU A 436 21.24 6.48 5.54
N MET A 437 22.13 7.13 4.79
CA MET A 437 21.85 8.38 4.08
C MET A 437 20.70 8.27 3.09
N THR A 438 20.64 7.18 2.33
CA THR A 438 19.52 6.93 1.41
C THR A 438 18.20 6.78 2.16
N SER A 439 18.21 6.08 3.30
CA SER A 439 17.04 5.89 4.15
C SER A 439 16.55 7.21 4.77
N LEU A 440 17.47 8.02 5.29
CA LEU A 440 17.15 9.35 5.83
C LEU A 440 16.56 10.27 4.76
N LYS A 441 17.17 10.34 3.57
CA LYS A 441 16.67 11.16 2.46
C LYS A 441 15.24 10.79 2.08
N ASN A 442 14.95 9.49 1.94
CA ASN A 442 13.62 9.00 1.57
C ASN A 442 12.55 9.37 2.61
N VAL A 443 12.88 9.25 3.90
CA VAL A 443 11.98 9.62 4.99
C VAL A 443 11.74 11.13 5.03
N ILE A 444 12.79 11.94 4.89
CA ILE A 444 12.68 13.41 4.82
C ILE A 444 11.73 13.82 3.69
N VAL A 445 11.89 13.26 2.48
CA VAL A 445 11.04 13.57 1.33
C VAL A 445 9.57 13.21 1.60
N LYS A 446 9.30 12.01 2.09
CA LYS A 446 7.92 11.54 2.34
C LYS A 446 7.23 12.32 3.46
N SER A 447 7.93 12.56 4.57
CA SER A 447 7.40 13.37 5.68
C SER A 447 7.19 14.83 5.27
N ASN A 448 8.06 15.37 4.42
CA ASN A 448 7.90 16.73 3.89
C ASN A 448 6.70 16.83 2.93
N GLN A 449 6.46 15.82 2.11
CA GLN A 449 5.26 15.74 1.29
C GLN A 449 4.00 15.78 2.16
N LYS A 450 3.97 15.05 3.28
CA LYS A 450 2.85 15.10 4.24
C LYS A 450 2.67 16.47 4.89
N ARG A 451 3.76 17.17 5.20
CA ARG A 451 3.71 18.56 5.68
C ARG A 451 3.11 19.49 4.62
N HIS A 452 3.55 19.40 3.36
CA HIS A 452 3.02 20.23 2.28
C HIS A 452 1.55 19.95 1.96
N GLU A 453 1.16 18.68 1.92
CA GLU A 453 -0.25 18.30 1.77
C GLU A 453 -1.12 18.87 2.91
N TYR A 454 -0.61 18.94 4.16
CA TYR A 454 -1.32 19.57 5.29
C TYR A 454 -1.48 21.09 5.09
N ILE A 455 -0.41 21.78 4.71
CA ILE A 455 -0.43 23.23 4.45
C ILE A 455 -1.41 23.56 3.33
N ALA A 456 -1.34 22.84 2.20
CA ALA A 456 -2.22 23.05 1.05
C ALA A 456 -3.70 22.88 1.43
N GLN A 457 -4.03 21.87 2.24
CA GLN A 457 -5.41 21.66 2.69
C GLN A 457 -5.89 22.72 3.69
N LYS A 458 -5.00 23.26 4.53
CA LYS A 458 -5.31 24.38 5.42
C LYS A 458 -5.53 25.68 4.67
N GLU A 459 -4.69 25.97 3.67
CA GLU A 459 -4.83 27.13 2.80
C GLU A 459 -6.14 27.07 2.00
N GLU A 460 -6.48 25.90 1.45
CA GLU A 460 -7.76 25.65 0.79
C GLU A 460 -8.95 25.88 1.75
N GLU A 461 -8.87 25.39 3.00
CA GLU A 461 -9.92 25.61 4.01
C GLU A 461 -10.07 27.10 4.37
N GLU A 462 -8.96 27.83 4.51
CA GLU A 462 -9.00 29.28 4.73
C GLU A 462 -9.55 30.04 3.52
N GLN A 463 -9.20 29.63 2.30
CA GLN A 463 -9.69 30.24 1.07
C GLN A 463 -11.19 30.03 0.91
N MET A 464 -11.69 28.82 1.17
CA MET A 464 -13.12 28.50 1.15
C MET A 464 -13.90 29.30 2.21
N LYS A 465 -13.33 29.47 3.42
CA LYS A 465 -13.89 30.35 4.46
C LYS A 465 -13.93 31.81 4.01
N ARG A 466 -12.89 32.32 3.35
CA ARG A 466 -12.84 33.69 2.80
C ARG A 466 -13.83 33.93 1.67
N LEU A 467 -14.13 32.89 0.88
CA LEU A 467 -15.12 32.93 -0.21
C LEU A 467 -16.58 32.85 0.26
N GLY A 468 -16.82 32.75 1.57
CA GLY A 468 -18.17 32.78 2.13
C GLY A 468 -19.00 31.53 1.87
N ILE A 469 -18.39 30.46 1.35
CA ILE A 469 -19.00 29.14 1.23
C ILE A 469 -19.07 28.58 2.66
N LYS A 470 -20.23 28.76 3.30
CA LYS A 470 -20.56 28.07 4.54
C LYS A 470 -21.06 26.68 4.16
N ASP A 471 -20.36 25.67 4.69
CA ASP A 471 -20.60 24.23 4.55
C ASP A 471 -22.09 23.88 4.41
N ALA A 472 -22.45 23.32 3.24
CA ALA A 472 -23.71 22.60 3.00
C ALA A 472 -23.45 21.10 3.06
#